data_AF-A0A537U4L0-F1
#
_entry.id   AF-A0A537U4L0-F1
#
_cell.length_a   1.000
_cell.length_b   1.000
_cell.length_c   1.000
_cell.angle_alpha   90.00
_cell.angle_beta   90.00
_cell.angle_gamma   90.00
#
_symmetry.space_group_name_H-M   'P 1'
#
loop_
_entity.id
_entity.type
_entity.pdbx_description
1 polymer ?
#
loop_
_entity_poly.entity_id
_entity_poly.type
_entity_poly.pdbx_seq_one_letter_code
_entity_poly.pdbx_strand_id
1 'polypeptide(L)' 'MSLEAHLAELERRHRALEAEIAEARAHPSIDDLQIVQLKRRKLLVKDEIARLQMDGLVH' A
#
# COMPACT_ATOMS: atom_id res chain seq x y z
N MET A 1 22.24 -5.73 -1.03
CA MET A 1 21.67 -5.29 0.25
C MET A 1 20.46 -4.42 -0.01
N SER A 2 19.28 -4.98 -0.12
CA SER A 2 18.82 -5.64 -1.35
C SER A 2 17.46 -5.03 -1.65
N LEU A 3 17.20 -4.70 -2.91
CA LEU A 3 15.95 -4.09 -3.37
C LEU A 3 14.71 -4.87 -2.86
N GLU A 4 14.89 -6.19 -2.69
CA GLU A 4 13.97 -7.13 -2.04
C GLU A 4 13.55 -6.75 -0.61
N ALA A 5 14.45 -6.22 0.22
CA ALA A 5 14.11 -5.82 1.59
C ALA A 5 13.17 -4.61 1.60
N HIS A 6 13.41 -3.65 0.71
CA HIS A 6 12.57 -2.47 0.55
C HIS A 6 11.18 -2.84 -0.01
N LEU A 7 11.16 -3.74 -0.98
CA LEU A 7 9.93 -4.26 -1.57
C LEU A 7 9.11 -5.06 -0.56
N ALA A 8 9.76 -5.89 0.27
CA ALA A 8 9.10 -6.62 1.34
C ALA A 8 8.51 -5.68 2.41
N GLU A 9 9.18 -4.57 2.73
CA GLU A 9 8.65 -3.57 3.66
C GLU A 9 7.44 -2.83 3.08
N LEU A 10 7.50 -2.44 1.81
CA LEU A 10 6.36 -1.84 1.10
C LEU A 10 5.17 -2.81 1.00
N GLU A 11 5.42 -4.09 0.74
CA GLU A 11 4.37 -5.10 0.67
C GLU A 11 3.69 -5.32 2.02
N ARG A 12 4.45 -5.30 3.13
CA ARG A 12 3.86 -5.30 4.49
C ARG A 12 2.99 -4.08 4.71
N ARG A 13 3.46 -2.89 4.30
CA ARG A 13 2.72 -1.63 4.41
C ARG A 13 1.43 -1.65 3.60
N HIS A 14 1.48 -2.22 2.39
CA HIS A 14 0.31 -2.43 1.55
C HIS A 14 -0.71 -3.37 2.22
N ARG A 15 -0.25 -4.49 2.78
CA ARG A 15 -1.11 -5.43 3.52
C ARG A 15 -1.78 -4.79 4.74
N ALA A 16 -1.05 -3.97 5.50
CA ALA A 16 -1.61 -3.23 6.63
C ALA A 16 -2.71 -2.25 6.18
N LEU A 17 -2.44 -1.48 5.12
CA LEU A 17 -3.44 -0.56 4.53
C LEU A 17 -4.67 -1.30 4.01
N GLU A 18 -4.51 -2.49 3.42
CA GLU A 18 -5.66 -3.31 3.01
C GLU A 18 -6.51 -3.79 4.18
N ALA A 19 -5.87 -4.20 5.28
CA ALA A 19 -6.59 -4.59 6.49
C ALA A 19 -7.35 -3.40 7.09
N GLU A 20 -6.71 -2.22 7.19
CA GLU A 20 -7.37 -0.99 7.63
C GLU A 20 -8.56 -0.62 6.72
N ILE A 21 -8.42 -0.73 5.39
CA ILE A 21 -9.54 -0.49 4.45
C ILE A 21 -10.66 -1.51 4.63
N ALA A 22 -10.33 -2.78 4.85
CA ALA A 22 -11.32 -3.83 5.03
C ALA A 22 -12.12 -3.63 6.32
N GLU A 23 -11.44 -3.30 7.42
CA GLU A 23 -12.06 -2.98 8.71
C GLU A 23 -12.91 -1.71 8.60
N ALA A 24 -12.38 -0.68 7.93
CA ALA A 24 -13.10 0.55 7.62
C ALA A 24 -14.37 0.29 6.80
N ARG A 25 -14.29 -0.54 5.74
CA ARG A 25 -15.47 -0.89 4.93
C ARG A 25 -16.47 -1.76 5.68
N ALA A 26 -16.01 -2.57 6.65
CA ALA A 26 -16.87 -3.39 7.48
C ALA A 26 -17.66 -2.55 8.50
N HIS A 27 -17.14 -1.38 8.88
CA HIS A 27 -17.82 -0.43 9.75
C HIS A 27 -18.51 0.68 8.94
N PRO A 28 -19.84 0.61 8.69
CA PRO A 28 -20.58 1.63 7.94
C PRO A 28 -20.65 3.00 8.63
N SER A 29 -20.20 3.12 9.89
CA SER A 29 -20.05 4.40 10.60
C SER A 29 -18.68 5.05 10.41
N ILE A 30 -17.75 4.43 9.69
CA ILE A 30 -16.46 5.06 9.42
C ILE A 30 -16.63 6.12 8.32
N ASP A 31 -16.00 7.27 8.53
CA ASP A 31 -16.01 8.38 7.60
C ASP A 31 -15.53 7.91 6.21
N ASP A 32 -16.35 8.10 5.17
CA ASP A 32 -15.96 7.86 3.78
C ASP A 32 -14.62 8.55 3.43
N LEU A 33 -14.34 9.68 4.08
CA LEU A 33 -13.07 10.40 3.97
C LEU A 33 -11.86 9.54 4.38
N GLN A 34 -11.98 8.75 5.44
CA GLN A 34 -10.92 7.82 5.88
C GLN A 34 -10.68 6.73 4.84
N ILE A 35 -11.74 6.14 4.27
CA ILE A 35 -11.62 5.14 3.20
C ILE A 35 -10.94 5.74 1.96
N VAL A 36 -11.28 6.98 1.59
CA VAL A 36 -10.64 7.69 0.47
C VAL A 36 -9.15 7.94 0.74
N GLN A 37 -8.79 8.36 1.96
CA GLN A 37 -7.40 8.56 2.37
C GLN A 37 -6.60 7.25 2.32
N LEU A 38 -7.16 6.17 2.86
CA LEU A 38 -6.53 4.85 2.87
C LEU A 38 -6.35 4.31 1.44
N LYS A 39 -7.34 4.45 0.56
CA LYS A 39 -7.22 4.10 -0.86
C LYS A 39 -6.12 4.90 -1.57
N ARG A 40 -6.00 6.20 -1.29
CA ARG A 40 -4.89 7.03 -1.81
C ARG A 40 -3.54 6.52 -1.33
N ARG A 41 -3.39 6.24 -0.05
CA ARG A 41 -2.15 5.64 0.50
C ARG A 41 -1.84 4.29 -0.14
N LYS A 42 -2.84 3.42 -0.32
CA LYS A 42 -2.69 2.13 -1.01
C LYS A 42 -2.18 2.33 -2.45
N LEU A 43 -2.74 3.30 -3.18
CA LEU A 43 -2.28 3.65 -4.53
C LEU A 43 -0.82 4.11 -4.53
N LEU A 44 -0.43 5.00 -3.62
CA LEU A 44 0.95 5.49 -3.52
C LEU A 44 1.94 4.35 -3.25
N VAL A 45 1.63 3.46 -2.30
CA VAL A 45 2.48 2.31 -1.99
C VAL A 45 2.59 1.37 -3.20
N LYS A 46 1.49 1.15 -3.92
CA LYS A 46 1.48 0.33 -5.13
C LYS A 46 2.33 0.95 -6.24
N ASP A 47 2.27 2.28 -6.42
CA ASP A 47 3.09 3.01 -7.37
C ASP A 47 4.57 2.92 -7.02
N GLU A 48 4.90 3.05 -5.73
CA GLU A 48 6.26 2.94 -5.21
C GLU A 48 6.83 1.52 -5.40
N ILE A 49 6.02 0.48 -5.17
CA ILE A 49 6.37 -0.92 -5.48
C ILE A 49 6.61 -1.09 -6.98
N ALA A 50 5.72 -0.59 -7.84
CA ALA A 50 5.87 -0.68 -9.28
C ALA A 50 7.14 0.02 -9.77
N ARG A 51 7.43 1.19 -9.20
CA ARG A 51 8.64 1.96 -9.51
C ARG A 51 9.91 1.24 -9.08
N LEU A 52 9.93 0.65 -7.88
CA LEU A 52 11.04 -0.18 -7.40
C LEU A 52 11.20 -1.45 -8.24
N GLN A 53 10.10 -2.11 -8.61
CA GLN A 53 10.16 -3.28 -9.50
C GLN A 53 10.73 -2.91 -10.87
N MET A 54 10.34 -1.77 -11.43
CA MET A 54 10.91 -1.28 -12.68
C MET A 54 12.40 -0.92 -12.54
N ASP A 55 12.78 -0.26 -11.45
CA ASP A 55 14.18 0.11 -11.19
C ASP A 55 15.09 -1.13 -11.07
N GLY A 56 14.62 -2.17 -10.36
CA GLY A 56 15.32 -3.46 -10.24
C GLY A 56 15.33 -4.32 -11.52
N LEU A 57 14.50 -4.00 -12.52
CA LEU A 57 14.46 -4.68 -13.83
C LEU A 57 15.44 -4.09 -14.85
N VAL A 58 15.95 -2.88 -14.59
CA VAL A 58 16.79 -2.11 -15.52
C VAL A 58 18.28 -2.22 -15.17
N HIS A 59 18.63 -2.83 -14.03
CA HIS A 59 20.00 -3.13 -13.59
C HIS A 59 20.33 -4.62 -13.72
#